data_AF-A0AAU6NDG0-F1
#
_entry.id   AF-A0AAU6NDG0-F1
#
_cell.length_a   1.000
_cell.length_b   1.000
_cell.length_c   1.000
_cell.angle_alpha   90.00
_cell.angle_beta   90.00
_cell.angle_gamma   90.00
#
_symmetry.space_group_name_H-M   'P 1'
#
loop_
_entity.id
_entity.type
_entity.pdbx_description
1 polymer ?
#
loop_
_entity_poly.entity_id
_entity_poly.type
_entity_poly.pdbx_seq_one_letter_code
_entity_poly.pdbx_strand_id
1 'polypeptide(L)'
;DDFLLCIQGACIWTTGVIMTISLLVCLVFRSQFRSFLEEMAFHDAMLEMPLINHIFLVNYDGEKITELRNLVVDTQEKLFKYTRVLLKTYMFSVFLVATLYLCSPIYGMIVREDESLRLLAFDMWFPWSLENYTVYIVSFIFHAYAGYLCCIAYPGLQSMIILLIGQVIRQIKILTFILLHMDELILEITGIQDDRWRIYCTAVL
;
A
#
# COMPACT_ATOMS: atom_id res chain seq x y z
N ASP A 1 -8.56 -36.89 5.45
CA ASP A 1 -7.67 -36.40 4.38
C ASP A 1 -8.37 -35.45 3.41
N ASP A 2 -9.54 -35.79 2.87
CA ASP A 2 -10.27 -34.94 1.91
C ASP A 2 -10.65 -33.54 2.42
N PHE A 3 -11.01 -33.39 3.70
CA PHE A 3 -11.33 -32.09 4.27
C PHE A 3 -10.12 -31.14 4.34
N LEU A 4 -8.93 -31.69 4.63
CA LEU A 4 -7.70 -30.92 4.75
C LEU A 4 -7.21 -30.47 3.36
N LEU A 5 -7.32 -31.36 2.36
CA LEU A 5 -7.10 -31.03 0.95
C LEU A 5 -8.06 -29.95 0.45
N CYS A 6 -9.34 -30.03 0.82
CA CYS A 6 -10.34 -29.01 0.48
C CYS A 6 -10.00 -27.64 1.07
N ILE A 7 -9.59 -27.59 2.34
CA ILE A 7 -9.15 -26.34 2.98
C ILE A 7 -7.92 -25.75 2.27
N GLN A 8 -6.92 -26.58 1.98
CA GLN A 8 -5.70 -26.13 1.31
C GLN A 8 -6.00 -25.58 -0.08
N GLY A 9 -6.79 -26.32 -0.88
CA GLY A 9 -7.23 -25.88 -2.20
C GLY A 9 -8.04 -24.59 -2.14
N ALA A 10 -8.96 -24.46 -1.18
CA ALA A 10 -9.76 -23.25 -0.98
C ALA A 10 -8.89 -22.03 -0.62
N CYS A 11 -7.86 -22.20 0.22
CA CYS A 11 -6.93 -21.11 0.57
C CYS A 11 -6.13 -20.61 -0.65
N ILE A 12 -5.61 -21.52 -1.47
CA ILE A 12 -4.87 -21.19 -2.69
C ILE A 12 -5.80 -20.48 -3.69
N TRP A 13 -6.99 -21.05 -3.90
CA TRP A 13 -7.99 -20.51 -4.81
C TRP A 13 -8.43 -19.10 -4.40
N THR A 14 -8.70 -18.89 -3.11
CA THR A 14 -9.09 -17.58 -2.57
C THR A 14 -8.03 -16.51 -2.85
N THR A 15 -6.74 -16.87 -2.74
CA THR A 15 -5.63 -15.95 -3.04
C THR A 15 -5.63 -15.54 -4.52
N GLY A 16 -5.83 -16.50 -5.43
CA GLY A 16 -5.92 -16.24 -6.87
C GLY A 16 -7.16 -15.41 -7.24
N VAL A 17 -8.31 -15.71 -6.65
CA VAL A 17 -9.56 -14.97 -6.88
C VAL A 17 -9.46 -13.53 -6.41
N ILE A 18 -8.97 -13.30 -5.18
CA ILE A 18 -8.79 -11.94 -4.65
C ILE A 18 -7.85 -11.13 -5.54
N MET A 19 -6.74 -11.73 -6.01
CA MET A 19 -5.83 -11.08 -6.93
C MET A 19 -6.50 -10.72 -8.25
N THR A 20 -7.28 -11.65 -8.82
CA THR A 20 -7.97 -11.45 -10.09
C THR A 20 -9.01 -10.34 -9.99
N ILE A 21 -9.80 -10.33 -8.91
CA ILE A 21 -10.77 -9.26 -8.62
C ILE A 21 -10.03 -7.92 -8.48
N SER A 22 -8.95 -7.91 -7.70
CA SER A 22 -8.14 -6.70 -7.47
C SER A 22 -7.57 -6.14 -8.77
N LEU A 23 -7.03 -7.00 -9.63
CA LEU A 23 -6.54 -6.63 -10.96
C LEU A 23 -7.67 -6.06 -11.82
N LEU A 24 -8.83 -6.72 -11.82
CA LEU A 24 -9.98 -6.29 -12.61
C LEU A 24 -10.50 -4.92 -12.16
N VAL A 25 -10.57 -4.69 -10.84
CA VAL A 25 -10.89 -3.36 -10.28
C VAL A 25 -9.85 -2.33 -10.72
N CYS A 26 -8.55 -2.65 -10.63
CA CYS A 26 -7.49 -1.74 -11.08
C CYS A 26 -7.56 -1.44 -12.59
N LEU A 27 -7.98 -2.39 -13.41
CA LEU A 27 -8.13 -2.22 -14.86
C LEU A 27 -9.37 -1.41 -15.23
N VAL A 28 -10.52 -1.72 -14.62
CA VAL A 28 -11.79 -1.02 -14.86
C VAL A 28 -11.67 0.45 -14.44
N PHE A 29 -11.08 0.71 -13.26
CA PHE A 29 -10.92 2.05 -12.72
C PHE A 29 -9.56 2.67 -13.03
N ARG A 30 -8.79 2.13 -13.98
CA ARG A 30 -7.40 2.53 -14.26
C ARG A 30 -7.20 4.04 -14.39
N SER A 31 -8.08 4.72 -15.11
CA SER A 31 -7.97 6.17 -15.32
C SER A 31 -8.18 6.94 -14.02
N GLN A 32 -9.20 6.57 -13.25
CA GLN A 32 -9.51 7.21 -11.97
C GLN A 32 -8.42 6.90 -10.95
N PHE A 33 -7.95 5.65 -10.91
CA PHE A 33 -6.90 5.22 -10.02
C PHE A 33 -5.57 5.91 -10.31
N ARG A 34 -5.23 6.12 -11.59
CA ARG A 34 -4.06 6.89 -12.00
C ARG A 34 -4.17 8.35 -11.57
N SER A 35 -5.32 8.99 -11.81
CA SER A 35 -5.57 10.36 -11.35
C SER A 35 -5.45 10.48 -9.84
N PHE A 36 -6.05 9.54 -9.10
CA PHE A 36 -6.01 9.50 -7.65
C PHE A 36 -4.60 9.28 -7.10
N LEU A 37 -3.80 8.41 -7.74
CA LEU A 37 -2.40 8.23 -7.40
C LEU A 37 -1.56 9.48 -7.69
N GLU A 38 -1.79 10.12 -8.85
CA GLU A 38 -1.09 11.33 -9.24
C GLU A 38 -1.36 12.45 -8.23
N GLU A 39 -2.62 12.63 -7.85
CA GLU A 39 -3.04 13.59 -6.84
C GLU A 39 -2.48 13.21 -5.46
N MET A 40 -2.83 12.05 -4.91
CA MET A 40 -2.48 11.73 -3.51
C MET A 40 -1.02 11.37 -3.26
N ALA A 41 -0.30 10.83 -4.24
CA ALA A 41 1.09 10.41 -4.07
C ALA A 41 2.10 11.43 -4.59
N PHE A 42 1.74 12.24 -5.59
CA PHE A 42 2.67 13.20 -6.22
C PHE A 42 2.26 14.67 -6.04
N HIS A 43 0.99 14.98 -5.80
CA HIS A 43 0.51 16.34 -5.47
C HIS A 43 -0.01 16.40 -4.04
N ASP A 44 0.88 16.73 -3.12
CA ASP A 44 0.45 17.02 -1.75
C ASP A 44 -0.28 18.37 -1.71
N ALA A 45 -1.60 18.35 -1.94
CA ALA A 45 -2.45 19.54 -1.98
C ALA A 45 -2.31 20.42 -0.72
N MET A 46 -1.90 19.86 0.42
CA MET A 46 -1.61 20.63 1.63
C MET A 46 -0.31 21.43 1.52
N LEU A 47 0.75 20.89 0.88
CA LEU A 47 1.99 21.64 0.64
C LEU A 47 1.79 22.74 -0.40
N GLU A 48 0.84 22.56 -1.32
CA GLU A 48 0.47 23.56 -2.32
C GLU A 48 -0.45 24.66 -1.75
N MET A 49 -0.99 24.47 -0.55
CA MET A 49 -1.87 25.44 0.08
C MET A 49 -1.10 26.76 0.31
N PRO A 50 -1.63 27.92 -0.14
CA PRO A 50 -0.91 29.19 -0.10
C PRO A 50 -0.42 29.54 1.31
N LEU A 51 -1.22 29.23 2.33
CA LEU A 51 -0.90 29.42 3.74
C LEU A 51 0.35 28.62 4.15
N ILE A 52 0.39 27.33 3.81
CA ILE A 52 1.50 26.43 4.17
C ILE A 52 2.77 26.85 3.43
N ASN A 53 2.66 27.15 2.12
CA ASN A 53 3.81 27.61 1.34
C ASN A 53 4.39 28.93 1.90
N HIS A 54 3.51 29.86 2.32
CA HIS A 54 3.94 31.12 2.94
C HIS A 54 4.64 30.91 4.29
N ILE A 55 4.18 29.95 5.09
CA ILE A 55 4.79 29.54 6.37
C ILE A 55 6.18 28.91 6.16
N PHE A 56 6.38 28.15 5.09
CA PHE A 56 7.68 27.56 4.79
C PHE A 56 8.69 28.58 4.23
N LEU A 57 8.22 29.61 3.52
CA LEU A 57 9.07 30.64 2.90
C LEU A 57 9.48 31.76 3.86
N VAL A 58 8.65 32.06 4.86
CA VAL A 58 8.90 33.15 5.79
C VAL A 58 9.09 32.57 7.19
N ASN A 59 10.24 32.86 7.81
CA ASN A 59 10.48 32.51 9.20
C ASN A 59 9.69 33.46 10.10
N TYR A 60 8.49 33.02 10.49
CA TYR A 60 7.71 33.66 11.54
C TYR A 60 8.15 33.14 12.91
N ASP A 61 8.27 34.02 13.90
CA ASP A 61 8.53 33.67 15.32
C ASP A 61 7.25 33.25 16.09
N GLY A 62 6.21 32.83 15.36
CA GLY A 62 4.92 32.40 15.92
C GLY A 62 4.99 30.97 16.47
N GLU A 63 4.44 30.75 17.66
CA GLU A 63 4.39 29.43 18.31
C GLU A 63 3.49 28.49 17.49
N LYS A 64 2.33 28.98 17.03
CA LYS A 64 1.35 28.17 16.29
C LYS A 64 1.77 27.92 14.86
N ILE A 65 2.42 28.88 14.21
CA ILE A 65 3.02 28.68 12.89
C ILE A 65 4.13 27.61 12.94
N THR A 66 4.97 27.63 13.98
CA THR A 66 6.01 26.62 14.18
C THR A 66 5.41 25.25 14.48
N GLU A 67 4.34 25.19 15.28
CA GLU A 67 3.59 23.96 15.55
C GLU A 67 2.99 23.37 14.27
N LEU A 68 2.36 24.20 13.41
CA LEU A 68 1.83 23.78 12.11
C LEU A 68 2.94 23.27 11.18
N ARG A 69 4.06 23.99 11.07
CA ARG A 69 5.20 23.57 10.25
C ARG A 69 5.74 22.21 10.69
N ASN A 70 5.95 22.04 11.99
CA ASN A 70 6.39 20.78 12.56
C ASN A 70 5.36 19.68 12.31
N LEU A 71 4.06 19.97 12.46
CA LEU A 71 3.00 19.01 12.18
C LEU A 71 3.06 18.50 10.73
N VAL A 72 3.24 19.38 9.74
CA VAL A 72 3.34 18.98 8.32
C VAL A 72 4.55 18.08 8.08
N VAL A 73 5.74 18.50 8.54
CA VAL A 73 7.00 17.76 8.31
C VAL A 73 7.01 16.42 9.06
N ASP A 74 6.69 16.44 10.36
CA ASP A 74 6.72 15.25 11.19
C ASP A 74 5.75 14.19 10.70
N THR A 75 4.53 14.59 10.34
CA THR A 75 3.50 13.64 9.91
C THR A 75 3.87 13.01 8.56
N GLN A 76 4.47 13.78 7.65
CA GLN A 76 4.99 13.26 6.39
C GLN A 76 6.12 12.25 6.63
N GLU A 77 7.12 12.61 7.42
CA GLU A 77 8.25 11.73 7.71
C GLU A 77 7.80 10.45 8.41
N LYS A 78 6.92 10.57 9.43
CA LYS A 78 6.34 9.43 10.13
C LYS A 78 5.59 8.52 9.17
N LEU A 79 4.73 9.07 8.31
CA LEU A 79 3.95 8.28 7.35
C LEU A 79 4.86 7.48 6.39
N PHE A 80 5.88 8.11 5.82
CA PHE A 80 6.83 7.43 4.93
C PHE A 80 7.67 6.38 5.68
N LYS A 81 8.11 6.69 6.90
CA LYS A 81 8.88 5.76 7.73
C LYS A 81 8.07 4.51 8.07
N TYR A 82 6.83 4.68 8.54
CA TYR A 82 5.96 3.56 8.88
C TYR A 82 5.57 2.74 7.64
N THR A 83 5.21 3.39 6.53
CA THR A 83 4.87 2.67 5.30
C THR A 83 6.07 1.88 4.77
N ARG A 84 7.28 2.44 4.81
CA ARG A 84 8.50 1.74 4.39
C ARG A 84 8.78 0.50 5.25
N VAL A 85 8.63 0.62 6.56
CA VAL A 85 8.80 -0.52 7.48
C VAL A 85 7.73 -1.57 7.23
N LEU A 86 6.47 -1.16 7.11
CA LEU A 86 5.35 -2.05 6.81
C LEU A 86 5.58 -2.83 5.50
N LEU A 87 5.95 -2.14 4.42
CA LEU A 87 6.19 -2.76 3.12
C LEU A 87 7.35 -3.78 3.20
N LYS A 88 8.47 -3.42 3.83
CA LYS A 88 9.62 -4.33 3.96
C LYS A 88 9.27 -5.57 4.76
N THR A 89 8.63 -5.40 5.93
CA THR A 89 8.23 -6.51 6.79
C THR A 89 7.22 -7.39 6.08
N TYR A 90 6.21 -6.80 5.43
CA TYR A 90 5.16 -7.55 4.76
C TYR A 90 5.70 -8.35 3.56
N MET A 91 6.55 -7.73 2.73
CA MET A 91 7.22 -8.41 1.63
C MET A 91 8.11 -9.57 2.12
N PHE A 92 8.87 -9.35 3.19
CA PHE A 92 9.71 -10.40 3.77
C PHE A 92 8.87 -11.57 4.30
N SER A 93 7.80 -11.28 5.06
CA SER A 93 6.89 -12.30 5.58
C SER A 93 6.25 -13.12 4.45
N VAL A 94 5.74 -12.47 3.41
CA VAL A 94 5.09 -13.16 2.30
C VAL A 94 6.09 -13.97 1.47
N PHE A 95 7.30 -13.44 1.25
CA PHE A 95 8.36 -14.17 0.54
C PHE A 95 8.81 -15.42 1.31
N LEU A 96 8.95 -15.30 2.63
CA LEU A 96 9.29 -16.41 3.51
C LEU A 96 8.19 -17.48 3.49
N VAL A 97 6.92 -17.08 3.58
CA VAL A 97 5.77 -18.01 3.50
C VAL A 97 5.72 -18.70 2.15
N ALA A 98 5.84 -17.97 1.04
CA ALA A 98 5.85 -18.55 -0.30
C ALA A 98 7.01 -19.54 -0.49
N THR A 99 8.20 -19.20 0.01
CA THR A 99 9.38 -20.06 -0.07
C THR A 99 9.20 -21.33 0.76
N LEU A 100 8.71 -21.22 2.00
CA LEU A 100 8.41 -22.39 2.84
C LEU A 100 7.33 -23.28 2.22
N TYR A 101 6.32 -22.66 1.60
CA TYR A 101 5.25 -23.37 0.92
C TYR A 101 5.79 -24.19 -0.27
N LEU A 102 6.71 -23.64 -1.07
CA LEU A 102 7.37 -24.35 -2.16
C LEU A 102 8.38 -25.41 -1.69
N CYS A 103 9.04 -25.19 -0.56
CA CYS A 103 9.95 -26.19 0.02
C CYS A 103 9.22 -27.46 0.47
N SER A 104 7.94 -27.36 0.85
CA SER A 104 7.14 -28.51 1.31
C SER A 104 6.96 -29.61 0.25
N PRO A 105 6.48 -29.34 -0.99
CA PRO A 105 6.38 -30.35 -2.03
C PRO A 105 7.76 -30.85 -2.50
N ILE A 106 8.78 -29.98 -2.53
CA ILE A 106 10.17 -30.38 -2.86
C ILE A 106 10.70 -31.38 -1.84
N TYR A 107 10.54 -31.10 -0.54
CA TYR A 107 10.92 -32.02 0.52
C TYR A 107 10.11 -33.33 0.45
N GLY A 108 8.81 -33.24 0.18
CA GLY A 108 7.94 -34.41 0.00
C GLY A 108 8.42 -35.34 -1.13
N MET A 109 8.87 -34.77 -2.25
CA MET A 109 9.44 -35.52 -3.38
C MET A 109 10.81 -36.13 -3.06
N ILE A 110 11.63 -35.49 -2.22
CA ILE A 110 12.94 -36.03 -1.84
C ILE A 110 12.81 -37.21 -0.85
N VAL A 111 11.85 -37.12 0.08
CA VAL A 111 11.68 -38.11 1.16
C VAL A 111 10.81 -39.30 0.76
N ARG A 112 9.79 -39.08 -0.08
CA ARG A 112 9.04 -40.20 -0.65
C ARG A 112 9.81 -40.72 -1.86
N GLU A 113 10.45 -41.87 -1.71
CA GLU A 113 11.21 -42.58 -2.76
C GLU A 113 10.35 -43.01 -3.99
N ASP A 114 9.15 -42.48 -4.15
CA ASP A 114 8.20 -42.81 -5.21
C ASP A 114 8.21 -41.72 -6.30
N GLU A 115 9.04 -41.93 -7.33
CA GLU A 115 9.24 -40.99 -8.46
C GLU A 115 7.96 -40.75 -9.31
N SER A 116 6.91 -41.54 -9.06
CA SER A 116 5.61 -41.40 -9.74
C SER A 116 4.78 -40.23 -9.20
N LEU A 117 5.02 -39.80 -7.96
CA LEU A 117 4.28 -38.73 -7.29
C LEU A 117 4.90 -37.37 -7.59
N ARG A 118 4.44 -36.78 -8.69
CA ARG A 118 4.81 -35.42 -9.12
C ARG A 118 4.00 -34.39 -8.35
N LEU A 119 4.50 -34.01 -7.16
CA LEU A 119 3.88 -33.00 -6.31
C LEU A 119 4.06 -31.60 -6.93
N LEU A 120 2.95 -30.91 -7.15
CA LEU A 120 2.97 -29.57 -7.72
C LEU A 120 3.28 -28.52 -6.64
N ALA A 121 3.80 -27.37 -7.08
CA ALA A 121 4.03 -26.20 -6.23
C ALA A 121 2.76 -25.72 -5.50
N PHE A 122 1.61 -25.83 -6.18
CA PHE A 122 0.28 -25.69 -5.59
C PHE A 122 -0.58 -26.81 -6.22
N ASP A 123 -1.44 -27.46 -5.45
CA ASP A 123 -2.26 -28.59 -5.93
C ASP A 123 -3.41 -28.11 -6.84
N MET A 124 -3.07 -27.65 -8.04
CA MET A 124 -4.01 -27.24 -9.07
C MET A 124 -3.95 -28.17 -10.28
N TRP A 125 -5.12 -28.45 -10.84
CA TRP A 125 -5.25 -29.31 -12.01
C TRP A 125 -4.77 -28.61 -13.28
N PHE A 126 -4.03 -29.34 -14.11
CA PHE A 126 -3.60 -28.88 -15.42
C PHE A 126 -4.34 -29.64 -16.53
N PRO A 127 -4.68 -28.98 -17.65
CA PRO A 127 -5.36 -29.63 -18.77
C PRO A 127 -4.45 -30.54 -19.61
N TRP A 128 -3.15 -30.63 -19.28
CA TRP A 128 -2.18 -31.51 -19.94
C TRP A 128 -1.61 -32.54 -18.97
N SER A 129 -1.18 -33.68 -19.52
CA SER A 129 -0.54 -34.74 -18.74
C SER A 129 0.80 -34.28 -18.21
N LEU A 130 1.01 -34.52 -16.90
CA LEU A 130 2.27 -34.29 -16.22
C LEU A 130 3.16 -35.55 -16.23
N GLU A 131 2.91 -36.54 -17.09
CA GLU A 131 3.72 -37.78 -17.19
C GLU A 131 5.08 -37.56 -17.86
N ASN A 132 5.21 -36.57 -18.76
CA ASN A 132 6.50 -36.21 -19.33
C ASN A 132 7.28 -35.31 -18.37
N TYR A 133 8.50 -35.72 -18.00
CA TYR A 133 9.33 -35.03 -17.00
C TYR A 133 9.67 -33.58 -17.39
N THR A 134 9.91 -33.33 -18.68
CA THR A 134 10.17 -31.97 -19.18
C THR A 134 8.93 -31.08 -19.04
N VAL A 135 7.74 -31.60 -19.35
CA VAL A 135 6.47 -30.88 -19.22
C VAL A 135 6.18 -30.58 -17.74
N TYR A 136 6.47 -31.54 -16.86
CA TYR A 136 6.35 -31.36 -15.42
C TYR A 136 7.24 -30.22 -14.90
N ILE A 137 8.54 -30.19 -15.23
CA ILE A 137 9.46 -29.13 -14.79
C ILE A 137 8.97 -27.76 -15.26
N VAL A 138 8.60 -27.63 -16.53
CA VAL A 138 8.11 -26.35 -17.09
C VAL A 138 6.83 -25.90 -16.37
N SER A 139 5.91 -26.82 -16.13
CA SER A 139 4.66 -26.54 -15.40
C SER A 139 4.94 -26.10 -13.96
N PHE A 140 5.89 -26.77 -13.28
CA PHE A 140 6.29 -26.43 -11.92
C PHE A 140 6.92 -25.03 -11.83
N ILE A 141 7.84 -24.69 -12.74
CA ILE A 141 8.49 -23.37 -12.79
C ILE A 141 7.45 -22.28 -13.06
N PHE A 142 6.58 -22.49 -14.05
CA PHE A 142 5.50 -21.56 -14.36
C PHE A 142 4.60 -21.32 -13.13
N HIS A 143 4.29 -22.40 -12.41
CA HIS A 143 3.41 -22.33 -11.25
C HIS A 143 4.04 -21.60 -10.07
N ALA A 144 5.30 -21.90 -9.77
CA ALA A 144 6.07 -21.18 -8.75
C ALA A 144 6.18 -19.69 -9.09
N TYR A 145 6.45 -19.36 -10.36
CA TYR A 145 6.51 -17.98 -10.85
C TYR A 145 5.17 -17.25 -10.68
N ALA A 146 4.06 -17.86 -11.09
CA ALA A 146 2.73 -17.29 -10.93
C ALA A 146 2.37 -17.07 -9.45
N GLY A 147 2.70 -18.03 -8.58
CA GLY A 147 2.54 -17.90 -7.14
C GLY A 147 3.32 -16.71 -6.56
N TYR A 148 4.61 -16.58 -6.90
CA TYR A 148 5.42 -15.45 -6.46
C TYR A 148 4.90 -14.11 -6.99
N LEU A 149 4.43 -14.03 -8.22
CA LEU A 149 3.81 -12.81 -8.76
C LEU A 149 2.58 -12.39 -7.95
N CYS A 150 1.68 -13.33 -7.64
CA CYS A 150 0.52 -13.06 -6.78
C CYS A 150 0.95 -12.59 -5.38
N CYS A 151 1.97 -13.24 -4.82
CA CYS A 151 2.57 -12.90 -3.53
C CYS A 151 3.27 -11.53 -3.51
N ILE A 152 3.71 -10.99 -4.64
CA ILE A 152 4.32 -9.64 -4.73
C ILE A 152 3.24 -8.58 -4.99
N ALA A 153 2.33 -8.86 -5.92
CA ALA A 153 1.30 -7.91 -6.33
C ALA A 153 0.33 -7.60 -5.19
N TYR A 154 -0.01 -8.59 -4.35
CA TYR A 154 -1.01 -8.41 -3.30
C TYR A 154 -0.54 -7.47 -2.18
N PRO A 155 0.64 -7.71 -1.55
CA PRO A 155 1.21 -6.78 -0.59
C PRO A 155 1.47 -5.39 -1.17
N GLY A 156 1.87 -5.30 -2.44
CA GLY A 156 2.07 -4.03 -3.14
C GLY A 156 0.79 -3.21 -3.19
N LEU A 157 -0.32 -3.82 -3.64
CA LEU A 157 -1.63 -3.17 -3.70
C LEU A 157 -2.14 -2.76 -2.31
N GLN A 158 -2.07 -3.67 -1.33
CA GLN A 158 -2.50 -3.40 0.04
C GLN A 158 -1.69 -2.26 0.68
N SER A 159 -0.37 -2.26 0.50
CA SER A 159 0.51 -1.21 1.06
C SER A 159 0.24 0.14 0.41
N MET A 160 -0.07 0.16 -0.89
CA MET A 160 -0.47 1.39 -1.60
C MET A 160 -1.77 1.95 -1.05
N ILE A 161 -2.79 1.12 -0.82
CA ILE A 161 -4.06 1.56 -0.20
C ILE A 161 -3.81 2.16 1.19
N ILE A 162 -2.99 1.50 2.01
CA ILE A 162 -2.64 1.99 3.36
C ILE A 162 -1.93 3.35 3.29
N LEU A 163 -0.98 3.52 2.35
CA LEU A 163 -0.31 4.80 2.14
C LEU A 163 -1.32 5.89 1.77
N LEU A 164 -2.23 5.62 0.83
CA LEU A 164 -3.21 6.59 0.35
C LEU A 164 -4.17 7.01 1.47
N ILE A 165 -4.70 6.07 2.25
CA ILE A 165 -5.54 6.37 3.41
C ILE A 165 -4.74 7.17 4.45
N GLY A 166 -3.47 6.81 4.68
CA GLY A 166 -2.59 7.56 5.57
C GLY A 166 -2.36 9.00 5.12
N GLN A 167 -2.26 9.24 3.81
CA GLN A 167 -2.18 10.59 3.25
C GLN A 167 -3.46 11.39 3.50
N VAL A 168 -4.65 10.79 3.27
CA VAL A 168 -5.93 11.45 3.57
C VAL A 168 -6.03 11.83 5.05
N ILE A 169 -5.69 10.91 5.96
CA ILE A 169 -5.72 11.17 7.41
C ILE A 169 -4.77 12.33 7.77
N ARG A 170 -3.58 12.36 7.18
CA ARG A 170 -2.61 13.46 7.38
C ARG A 170 -3.20 14.79 6.93
N GLN A 171 -3.77 14.85 5.73
CA GLN A 171 -4.35 16.07 5.18
C GLN A 171 -5.52 16.57 6.03
N ILE A 172 -6.41 15.69 6.47
CA ILE A 172 -7.52 16.04 7.38
C ILE A 172 -7.00 16.57 8.72
N LYS A 173 -5.93 15.98 9.27
CA LYS A 173 -5.35 16.44 10.54
C LYS A 173 -4.75 17.84 10.42
N ILE A 174 -4.03 18.12 9.33
CA ILE A 174 -3.48 19.45 9.04
C ILE A 174 -4.60 20.48 8.88
N LEU A 175 -5.61 20.15 8.06
CA LEU A 175 -6.76 21.03 7.85
C LEU A 175 -7.53 21.31 9.16
N THR A 176 -7.73 20.28 9.99
CA THR A 176 -8.36 20.43 11.30
C THR A 176 -7.57 21.37 12.20
N PHE A 177 -6.24 21.27 12.21
CA PHE A 177 -5.38 22.17 12.98
C PHE A 177 -5.54 23.63 12.52
N ILE A 178 -5.51 23.87 11.21
CA ILE A 178 -5.67 25.20 10.61
C ILE A 178 -7.02 25.79 11.01
N LEU A 179 -8.11 25.02 10.85
CA LEU A 179 -9.46 25.48 11.17
C LEU A 179 -9.63 25.80 12.66
N LEU A 180 -8.98 25.04 13.54
CA LEU A 180 -9.11 25.22 14.99
C LEU A 180 -8.28 26.40 15.53
N HIS A 181 -7.17 26.76 14.86
CA HIS A 181 -6.28 27.84 15.29
C HIS A 181 -6.19 28.99 14.27
N MET A 182 -7.20 29.15 13.39
CA MET A 182 -7.16 30.18 12.35
C MET A 182 -6.92 31.58 12.94
N ASP A 183 -7.67 31.97 13.97
CA ASP A 183 -7.59 33.29 14.58
C ASP A 183 -6.17 33.60 15.07
N GLU A 184 -5.52 32.61 15.71
CA GLU A 184 -4.15 32.71 16.22
C GLU A 184 -3.12 32.73 15.07
N LEU A 185 -3.27 31.85 14.08
CA LEU A 185 -2.39 31.78 12.91
C LEU A 185 -2.41 33.11 12.15
N ILE A 186 -3.56 33.74 12.00
CA ILE A 186 -3.70 35.00 11.26
C ILE A 186 -3.13 36.16 12.05
N LEU A 187 -3.33 36.18 13.36
CA LEU A 187 -2.74 37.17 14.24
C LEU A 187 -1.20 37.07 14.21
N GLU A 188 -0.65 35.85 14.22
CA GLU A 188 0.80 35.64 14.08
C GLU A 188 1.34 36.03 12.69
N ILE A 189 0.57 35.82 11.61
CA ILE A 189 0.97 36.18 10.23
C ILE A 189 0.90 37.69 9.98
N THR A 190 -0.18 38.34 10.44
CA THR A 190 -0.46 39.75 10.10
C THR A 190 0.01 40.74 11.16
N GLY A 191 0.18 40.30 12.41
CA GLY A 191 0.51 41.17 13.54
C GLY A 191 -0.55 42.23 13.87
N ILE A 192 -1.72 42.18 13.22
CA ILE A 192 -2.79 43.17 13.30
C ILE A 192 -4.07 42.49 13.79
N GLN A 193 -4.59 42.97 14.93
CA GLN A 193 -5.85 42.51 15.49
C GLN A 193 -7.02 43.33 14.88
N ASP A 194 -7.40 43.02 13.64
CA ASP A 194 -8.52 43.70 12.95
C ASP A 194 -9.54 42.69 12.39
N ASP A 195 -10.77 42.68 12.92
CA ASP A 195 -11.85 41.73 12.59
C ASP A 195 -12.19 41.63 11.09
N ARG A 196 -11.72 42.58 10.26
CA ARG A 196 -11.87 42.56 8.79
C ARG A 196 -11.13 41.41 8.11
N TRP A 197 -10.15 40.79 8.75
CA TRP A 197 -9.44 39.62 8.19
C TRP A 197 -10.39 38.44 7.93
N ARG A 198 -11.46 38.29 8.74
CA ARG A 198 -12.45 37.19 8.60
C ARG A 198 -13.11 37.13 7.22
N ILE A 199 -13.22 38.26 6.54
CA ILE A 199 -13.83 38.37 5.20
C ILE A 199 -12.89 37.80 4.13
N TYR A 200 -11.57 37.88 4.35
CA TYR A 200 -10.54 37.44 3.39
C TYR A 200 -10.10 35.99 3.58
N CYS A 201 -10.33 35.38 4.75
CA CYS A 201 -9.95 33.98 4.98
C CYS A 201 -10.70 32.98 4.12
N THR A 202 -11.93 33.27 3.74
CA THR A 202 -12.66 32.47 2.73
C THR A 202 -12.04 32.51 1.33
N ALA A 203 -11.09 33.41 1.06
CA ALA A 203 -10.38 33.49 -0.22
C ALA A 203 -8.98 32.86 -0.18
N VAL A 204 -8.45 32.54 1.01
CA VAL A 204 -7.11 31.95 1.22
C VAL A 204 -7.17 30.45 1.54
N LEU A 205 -8.32 29.99 2.05
CA LEU A 205 -8.66 28.58 2.31
C LEU A 205 -9.15 27.89 1.02
#